data_AF-A0A2V9IAU4-F1
#
_entry.id   AF-A0A2V9IAU4-F1
#
_cell.length_a   1.000
_cell.length_b   1.000
_cell.length_c   1.000
_cell.angle_alpha   90.00
_cell.angle_beta   90.00
_cell.angle_gamma   90.00
#
_symmetry.space_group_name_H-M   'P 1'
#
loop_
_entity.id
_entity.type
_entity.pdbx_description
1 polymer ?
#
loop_
_entity_poly.entity_id
_entity_poly.type
_entity_poly.pdbx_seq_one_letter_code
_entity_poly.pdbx_strand_id
1 'polypeptide(L)'
;LRENQPGRIGWAQDLGLTQMIVPSLGGPRKPTMDDVKRAADEYNKMGEQAAKAGIQQGLHNEDFELTMVGGKRTYDLLFDLLDPELTKFQFQVSTISRGYDAAEYFTKHPGRFISMHVQGWSAKTRKITAVGQGTLDWKKIFTAAKTGGIKNYFVEMDLNLMKASVPYLRNLQV
;
A
#
# COMPACT_ATOMS: atom_id res chain seq x y z
N LEU A 1 -2.51 -10.03 -12.30
CA LEU A 1 -3.56 -11.00 -11.91
C LEU A 1 -4.54 -11.30 -13.03
N ARG A 2 -5.00 -10.30 -13.80
CA ARG A 2 -5.91 -10.46 -14.94
C ARG A 2 -5.55 -11.57 -15.94
N GLU A 3 -4.26 -11.71 -16.26
CA GLU A 3 -3.80 -12.68 -17.26
C GLU A 3 -3.74 -14.12 -16.72
N ASN A 4 -3.31 -14.30 -15.47
CA ASN A 4 -3.06 -15.63 -14.91
C ASN A 4 -3.10 -15.62 -13.38
N GLN A 5 -4.26 -15.32 -12.78
CA GLN A 5 -4.40 -15.36 -11.33
C GLN A 5 -4.16 -16.76 -10.73
N PRO A 6 -4.72 -17.86 -11.29
CA PRO A 6 -4.51 -19.19 -10.73
C PRO A 6 -3.03 -19.58 -10.65
N GLY A 7 -2.24 -19.24 -11.67
CA GLY A 7 -0.80 -19.48 -11.64
C GLY A 7 -0.06 -18.64 -10.59
N ARG A 8 -0.50 -17.40 -10.30
CA ARG A 8 0.09 -16.61 -9.21
C ARG A 8 -0.26 -17.16 -7.83
N ILE A 9 -1.49 -17.65 -7.66
CA ILE A 9 -1.92 -18.34 -6.43
C ILE A 9 -1.10 -19.62 -6.24
N GLY A 10 -0.99 -20.46 -7.27
CA GLY A 10 -0.19 -21.70 -7.20
C GLY A 10 1.26 -21.42 -6.83
N TRP A 11 1.90 -20.46 -7.51
CA TRP A 11 3.27 -20.07 -7.18
C TRP A 11 3.43 -19.53 -5.75
N ALA A 12 2.46 -18.76 -5.26
CA ALA A 12 2.47 -18.28 -3.89
C ALA A 12 2.35 -19.44 -2.88
N GLN A 13 1.51 -20.43 -3.15
CA GLN A 13 1.37 -21.63 -2.32
C GLN A 13 2.64 -22.49 -2.32
N ASP A 14 3.26 -22.69 -3.48
CA ASP A 14 4.52 -23.43 -3.61
C ASP A 14 5.65 -22.83 -2.75
N LEU A 15 5.62 -21.51 -2.57
CA LEU A 15 6.57 -20.76 -1.73
C LEU A 15 6.11 -20.59 -0.27
N GLY A 16 4.92 -21.09 0.10
CA GLY A 16 4.35 -20.92 1.43
C GLY A 16 3.95 -19.48 1.76
N LEU A 17 3.72 -18.64 0.75
CA LEU A 17 3.28 -17.26 0.93
C LEU A 17 1.80 -17.22 1.35
N THR A 18 1.51 -16.37 2.32
CA THR A 18 0.15 -16.17 2.85
C THR A 18 -0.48 -14.85 2.43
N GLN A 19 0.26 -14.01 1.69
CA GLN A 19 -0.15 -12.69 1.25
C GLN A 19 0.26 -12.48 -0.20
N MET A 20 -0.60 -11.85 -1.00
CA MET A 20 -0.29 -11.45 -2.37
C MET A 20 -0.74 -10.00 -2.58
N ILE A 21 0.20 -9.12 -2.89
CA ILE A 21 -0.05 -7.69 -3.06
C ILE A 21 0.08 -7.32 -4.54
N VAL A 22 -0.88 -6.56 -5.08
CA VAL A 22 -0.75 -5.95 -6.41
C VAL A 22 -0.29 -4.49 -6.29
N PRO A 23 0.62 -4.03 -7.18
CA PRO A 23 1.16 -2.67 -7.13
C PRO A 23 0.13 -1.60 -7.52
N SER A 24 -0.87 -1.97 -8.33
CA SER A 24 -1.98 -1.11 -8.73
C SER A 24 -3.09 -1.96 -9.35
N LEU A 25 -4.35 -1.50 -9.26
CA LEU A 25 -5.46 -2.09 -10.00
C LEU A 25 -5.38 -1.79 -11.50
N GLY A 26 -4.66 -0.75 -11.90
CA GLY A 26 -4.55 -0.33 -13.30
C GLY A 26 -5.85 0.26 -13.84
N GLY A 27 -5.74 1.40 -14.53
CA GLY A 27 -6.88 2.10 -15.11
C GLY A 27 -6.44 3.37 -15.83
N PRO A 28 -7.38 4.11 -16.44
CA PRO A 28 -7.06 5.35 -17.12
C PRO A 28 -6.53 6.40 -16.14
N ARG A 29 -5.66 7.31 -16.63
CA ARG A 29 -5.11 8.42 -15.81
C ARG A 29 -6.16 9.43 -15.34
N LYS A 30 -7.33 9.46 -15.99
CA LYS A 30 -8.49 10.28 -15.64
C LYS A 30 -9.73 9.39 -15.57
N PRO A 31 -9.88 8.58 -14.50
CA PRO A 31 -10.98 7.64 -14.43
C PRO A 31 -12.32 8.34 -14.20
N THR A 32 -13.36 7.70 -14.69
CA THR A 32 -14.74 7.94 -14.27
C THR A 32 -15.05 7.13 -13.01
N MET A 33 -16.16 7.42 -12.34
CA MET A 33 -16.60 6.60 -11.20
C MET A 33 -16.87 5.14 -11.61
N ASP A 34 -17.34 4.92 -12.84
CA ASP A 34 -17.62 3.58 -13.34
C ASP A 34 -16.34 2.79 -13.62
N ASP A 35 -15.24 3.46 -13.99
CA ASP A 35 -13.92 2.82 -14.08
C ASP A 35 -13.45 2.32 -12.72
N VAL A 36 -13.63 3.13 -11.66
CA VAL A 36 -13.25 2.77 -10.29
C VAL A 36 -14.10 1.61 -9.77
N LYS A 37 -15.43 1.65 -9.97
CA LYS A 37 -16.34 0.56 -9.59
C LYS A 37 -15.98 -0.74 -10.30
N ARG A 38 -15.77 -0.70 -11.62
CA ARG A 38 -15.41 -1.88 -12.40
C ARG A 38 -14.08 -2.50 -11.94
N ALA A 39 -13.08 -1.68 -11.64
CA ALA A 39 -11.80 -2.15 -11.10
C ALA A 39 -11.98 -2.78 -9.70
N ALA A 40 -12.79 -2.17 -8.84
CA ALA A 40 -13.06 -2.70 -7.50
C ALA A 40 -13.84 -4.03 -7.55
N ASP A 41 -14.87 -4.13 -8.39
CA ASP A 41 -15.68 -5.35 -8.55
C ASP A 41 -14.83 -6.51 -9.08
N GLU A 42 -13.99 -6.25 -10.08
CA GLU A 42 -13.04 -7.23 -10.58
C GLU A 42 -12.07 -7.66 -9.47
N TYR A 43 -11.57 -6.72 -8.68
CA TYR A 43 -10.59 -7.01 -7.65
C TYR A 43 -11.18 -7.74 -6.44
N ASN A 44 -12.43 -7.48 -6.05
CA ASN A 44 -13.14 -8.26 -5.04
C ASN A 44 -13.27 -9.72 -5.50
N LYS A 45 -13.66 -9.97 -6.75
CA LYS A 45 -13.70 -11.35 -7.31
C LYS A 45 -12.33 -12.03 -7.25
N MET A 46 -11.26 -11.31 -7.54
CA MET A 46 -9.90 -11.82 -7.39
C MET A 46 -9.58 -12.12 -5.91
N GLY A 47 -9.97 -11.24 -4.99
CA GLY A 47 -9.83 -11.44 -3.55
C GLY A 47 -10.55 -12.69 -3.05
N GLU A 48 -11.75 -12.99 -3.53
CA GLU A 48 -12.46 -14.23 -3.20
C GLU A 48 -11.67 -15.49 -3.59
N GLN A 49 -11.06 -15.49 -4.78
CA GLN A 49 -10.26 -16.62 -5.24
C GLN A 49 -8.98 -16.80 -4.40
N ALA A 50 -8.32 -15.69 -4.06
CA ALA A 50 -7.16 -15.73 -3.16
C ALA A 50 -7.55 -16.24 -1.76
N ALA A 51 -8.68 -15.76 -1.20
CA ALA A 51 -9.17 -16.17 0.10
C ALA A 51 -9.50 -17.68 0.14
N LYS A 52 -10.14 -18.23 -0.90
CA LYS A 52 -10.38 -19.68 -1.03
C LYS A 52 -9.10 -20.51 -1.02
N ALA A 53 -7.99 -19.92 -1.47
CA ALA A 53 -6.66 -20.54 -1.46
C ALA A 53 -5.87 -20.28 -0.17
N GLY A 54 -6.46 -19.61 0.83
CA GLY A 54 -5.80 -19.26 2.09
C GLY A 54 -4.83 -18.08 1.99
N ILE A 55 -4.92 -17.26 0.95
CA ILE A 55 -4.05 -16.11 0.71
C ILE A 55 -4.82 -14.82 0.96
N GLN A 56 -4.26 -13.94 1.80
CA GLN A 56 -4.76 -12.58 1.94
C GLN A 56 -4.36 -11.74 0.73
N GLN A 57 -5.35 -11.30 -0.04
CA GLN A 57 -5.15 -10.33 -1.12
C GLN A 57 -4.90 -8.93 -0.54
N GLY A 58 -4.00 -8.16 -1.14
CA GLY A 58 -3.82 -6.77 -0.77
C GLY A 58 -3.43 -5.81 -1.89
N LEU A 59 -3.75 -4.53 -1.70
CA LEU A 59 -3.57 -3.47 -2.69
C LEU A 59 -2.56 -2.43 -2.22
N HIS A 60 -1.55 -2.19 -3.04
CA HIS A 60 -0.60 -1.09 -2.89
C HIS A 60 -1.15 0.20 -3.53
N ASN A 61 -0.87 1.37 -2.95
CA ASN A 61 -1.33 2.65 -3.50
C ASN A 61 -0.28 3.36 -4.36
N GLU A 62 -0.30 3.08 -5.66
CA GLU A 62 0.46 3.84 -6.67
C GLU A 62 -0.41 4.14 -7.91
N ASP A 63 0.11 4.93 -8.85
CA ASP A 63 -0.52 5.15 -10.16
C ASP A 63 -2.04 5.45 -10.14
N PHE A 64 -2.85 4.45 -10.49
CA PHE A 64 -4.31 4.54 -10.60
C PHE A 64 -4.95 4.93 -9.27
N GLU A 65 -4.52 4.33 -8.17
CA GLU A 65 -5.03 4.59 -6.82
C GLU A 65 -4.84 6.06 -6.44
N LEU A 66 -3.79 6.70 -6.96
CA LEU A 66 -3.48 8.08 -6.68
C LEU A 66 -4.21 9.07 -7.62
N THR A 67 -5.05 8.60 -8.54
CA THR A 67 -5.86 9.48 -9.41
C THR A 67 -7.02 10.15 -8.66
N MET A 68 -7.77 11.01 -9.36
CA MET A 68 -8.93 11.73 -8.82
C MET A 68 -10.16 11.48 -9.69
N VAL A 69 -11.32 11.36 -9.06
CA VAL A 69 -12.64 11.27 -9.71
C VAL A 69 -13.60 12.24 -9.01
N GLY A 70 -14.12 13.22 -9.75
CA GLY A 70 -15.10 14.17 -9.20
C GLY A 70 -14.61 14.92 -7.95
N GLY A 71 -13.32 15.26 -7.89
CA GLY A 71 -12.71 15.94 -6.74
C GLY A 71 -12.37 15.02 -5.55
N LYS A 72 -12.69 13.72 -5.62
CA LYS A 72 -12.32 12.72 -4.62
C LYS A 72 -11.11 11.90 -5.06
N ARG A 73 -10.28 11.47 -4.11
CA ARG A 73 -9.17 10.56 -4.38
C ARG A 73 -9.70 9.18 -4.72
N THR A 74 -9.17 8.57 -5.78
CA THR A 74 -9.55 7.20 -6.16
C THR A 74 -9.26 6.22 -5.03
N TYR A 75 -8.14 6.39 -4.33
CA TYR A 75 -7.80 5.56 -3.17
C TYR A 75 -8.86 5.59 -2.07
N ASP A 76 -9.40 6.77 -1.74
CA ASP A 76 -10.44 6.91 -0.71
C ASP A 76 -11.74 6.24 -1.14
N LEU A 77 -12.10 6.36 -2.43
CA LEU A 77 -13.27 5.67 -2.99
C LEU A 77 -13.13 4.14 -2.92
N LEU A 78 -11.91 3.62 -3.10
CA LEU A 78 -11.65 2.18 -3.04
C LEU A 78 -11.82 1.60 -1.63
N PHE A 79 -11.68 2.39 -0.56
CA PHE A 79 -11.97 1.90 0.80
C PHE A 79 -13.44 1.49 0.99
N ASP A 80 -14.34 2.18 0.30
CA ASP A 80 -15.80 1.95 0.35
C ASP A 80 -16.23 0.83 -0.61
N LEU A 81 -15.48 0.60 -1.68
CA LEU A 81 -15.83 -0.36 -2.74
C LEU A 81 -15.18 -1.74 -2.55
N LEU A 82 -14.02 -1.81 -1.90
CA LEU A 82 -13.29 -3.05 -1.67
C LEU A 82 -13.70 -3.69 -0.36
N ASP A 83 -14.09 -4.96 -0.42
CA ASP A 83 -14.50 -5.75 0.74
C ASP A 83 -13.33 -5.86 1.73
N PRO A 84 -13.50 -5.42 3.00
CA PRO A 84 -12.44 -5.43 3.99
C PRO A 84 -11.96 -6.82 4.40
N GLU A 85 -12.76 -7.87 4.21
CA GLU A 85 -12.38 -9.26 4.50
C GLU A 85 -11.55 -9.84 3.37
N LEU A 86 -11.84 -9.45 2.12
CA LEU A 86 -11.12 -9.94 0.94
C LEU A 86 -9.83 -9.15 0.69
N THR A 87 -9.85 -7.83 0.92
CA THR A 87 -8.74 -6.94 0.57
C THR A 87 -8.23 -6.15 1.76
N LYS A 88 -6.93 -6.30 2.02
CA LYS A 88 -6.15 -5.39 2.88
C LYS A 88 -5.28 -4.47 2.04
N PHE A 89 -4.66 -3.48 2.66
CA PHE A 89 -3.84 -2.49 1.97
C PHE A 89 -2.37 -2.56 2.38
N GLN A 90 -1.52 -2.18 1.43
CA GLN A 90 -0.12 -1.85 1.64
C GLN A 90 0.09 -0.37 1.33
N PHE A 91 0.58 0.41 2.28
CA PHE A 91 0.71 1.86 2.07
C PHE A 91 2.08 2.26 1.53
N GLN A 92 2.14 3.12 0.52
CA GLN A 92 3.35 3.76 0.01
C GLN A 92 3.60 5.08 0.73
N VAL A 93 4.57 5.14 1.64
CA VAL A 93 4.77 6.32 2.51
C VAL A 93 5.16 7.58 1.72
N SER A 94 5.89 7.44 0.62
CA SER A 94 6.33 8.57 -0.21
C SER A 94 5.19 9.27 -0.97
N THR A 95 3.98 8.71 -0.97
CA THR A 95 2.77 9.34 -1.54
C THR A 95 2.28 10.55 -0.73
N ILE A 96 2.90 10.84 0.42
CA ILE A 96 2.81 12.15 1.09
C ILE A 96 3.20 13.31 0.17
N SER A 97 4.05 13.07 -0.84
CA SER A 97 4.33 14.02 -1.93
C SER A 97 3.06 14.48 -2.68
N ARG A 98 1.98 13.70 -2.60
CA ARG A 98 0.65 13.95 -3.17
C ARG A 98 -0.42 14.17 -2.09
N GLY A 99 -0.01 14.35 -0.84
CA GLY A 99 -0.90 14.64 0.29
C GLY A 99 -1.52 13.43 0.98
N TYR A 100 -0.99 12.22 0.76
CA TYR A 100 -1.43 11.01 1.45
C TYR A 100 -0.57 10.79 2.71
N ASP A 101 -1.11 11.07 3.89
CA ASP A 101 -0.38 10.93 5.16
C ASP A 101 -0.58 9.54 5.77
N ALA A 102 0.50 8.75 5.84
CA ALA A 102 0.46 7.38 6.34
C ALA A 102 -0.14 7.27 7.76
N ALA A 103 0.25 8.17 8.68
CA ALA A 103 -0.23 8.12 10.05
C ALA A 103 -1.74 8.42 10.13
N GLU A 104 -2.23 9.36 9.32
CA GLU A 104 -3.66 9.65 9.20
C GLU A 104 -4.43 8.42 8.68
N TYR A 105 -3.99 7.81 7.58
CA TYR A 105 -4.66 6.63 7.01
C TYR A 105 -4.68 5.44 7.99
N PHE A 106 -3.58 5.17 8.70
CA PHE A 106 -3.51 4.07 9.66
C PHE A 106 -4.42 4.30 10.86
N THR A 107 -4.53 5.55 11.31
CA THR A 107 -5.41 5.92 12.43
C THR A 107 -6.88 5.88 12.03
N LYS A 108 -7.20 6.33 10.81
CA LYS A 108 -8.57 6.39 10.30
C LYS A 108 -9.13 5.02 9.90
N HIS A 109 -8.27 4.11 9.48
CA HIS A 109 -8.67 2.79 8.95
C HIS A 109 -7.94 1.64 9.67
N PRO A 110 -8.10 1.48 11.00
CA PRO A 110 -7.45 0.40 11.75
C PRO A 110 -7.87 -0.96 11.18
N GLY A 111 -6.91 -1.88 11.06
CA GLY A 111 -7.14 -3.22 10.52
C GLY A 111 -7.32 -3.32 9.00
N ARG A 112 -7.32 -2.19 8.27
CA ARG A 112 -7.33 -2.20 6.80
C ARG A 112 -5.94 -2.35 6.19
N PHE A 113 -4.88 -1.93 6.90
CA PHE A 113 -3.50 -2.05 6.44
C PHE A 113 -2.79 -3.22 7.09
N ILE A 114 -2.12 -4.04 6.28
CA ILE A 114 -1.28 -5.15 6.77
C ILE A 114 0.22 -4.88 6.60
N SER A 115 0.57 -3.97 5.69
CA SER A 115 1.96 -3.61 5.44
C SER A 115 2.13 -2.17 4.97
N MET A 116 3.37 -1.69 4.95
CA MET A 116 3.74 -0.45 4.27
C MET A 116 5.12 -0.54 3.62
N HIS A 117 5.32 0.25 2.57
CA HIS A 117 6.62 0.54 1.99
C HIS A 117 7.24 1.75 2.70
N VAL A 118 8.40 1.50 3.31
CA VAL A 118 9.20 2.45 4.07
C VAL A 118 10.17 3.14 3.11
N GLN A 119 9.67 4.17 2.45
CA GLN A 119 10.46 5.02 1.55
C GLN A 119 10.56 6.45 2.09
N GLY A 120 11.77 6.97 2.22
CA GLY A 120 12.00 8.33 2.69
C GLY A 120 11.63 9.37 1.64
N TRP A 121 11.08 10.50 2.11
CA TRP A 121 10.76 11.64 1.28
C TRP A 121 11.20 12.94 1.95
N SER A 122 11.69 13.88 1.15
CA SER A 122 12.02 15.24 1.60
C SER A 122 11.12 16.26 0.91
N ALA A 123 10.26 16.92 1.67
CA ALA A 123 9.44 18.03 1.19
C ALA A 123 10.29 19.24 0.75
N LYS A 124 11.52 19.38 1.29
CA LYS A 124 12.45 20.45 0.94
C LYS A 124 13.03 20.26 -0.47
N THR A 125 13.51 19.06 -0.77
CA THR A 125 14.18 18.76 -2.05
C THR A 125 13.25 18.14 -3.09
N ARG A 126 12.05 17.71 -2.66
CA ARG A 126 11.07 16.97 -3.47
C ARG A 126 11.65 15.70 -4.09
N LYS A 127 12.42 14.95 -3.30
CA LYS A 127 13.09 13.71 -3.72
C LYS A 127 12.93 12.61 -2.69
N ILE A 128 13.01 11.37 -3.18
CA ILE A 128 13.24 10.19 -2.35
C ILE A 128 14.60 10.35 -1.64
N THR A 129 14.66 9.92 -0.39
CA THR A 129 15.87 9.96 0.44
C THR A 129 15.89 8.76 1.38
N ALA A 130 17.02 8.54 2.03
CA ALA A 130 17.14 7.54 3.07
C ALA A 130 16.17 7.83 4.23
N VAL A 131 15.65 6.78 4.85
CA VAL A 131 14.82 6.86 6.05
C VAL A 131 15.60 7.60 7.15
N GLY A 132 14.95 8.56 7.82
CA GLY A 132 15.58 9.43 8.81
C GLY A 132 16.32 10.66 8.25
N GLN A 133 16.54 10.75 6.94
CA GLN A 133 17.20 11.89 6.29
C GLN A 133 16.24 12.80 5.51
N GLY A 134 14.94 12.50 5.57
CA GLY A 134 13.88 13.27 4.93
C GLY A 134 13.16 14.20 5.88
N THR A 135 11.93 14.55 5.51
CA THR A 135 11.04 15.42 6.30
C THR A 135 9.90 14.66 6.98
N LEU A 136 9.92 13.33 6.91
CA LEU A 136 8.88 12.49 7.48
C LEU A 136 9.11 12.26 8.96
N ASP A 137 8.04 12.34 9.75
CA ASP A 137 8.04 11.96 11.16
C ASP A 137 7.85 10.45 11.28
N TRP A 138 8.98 9.72 11.23
CA TRP A 138 8.96 8.27 11.31
C TRP A 138 8.46 7.74 12.65
N LYS A 139 8.70 8.44 13.77
CA LYS A 139 8.15 8.01 15.07
C LYS A 139 6.63 8.01 15.02
N LYS A 140 6.03 9.13 14.57
CA LYS A 140 4.57 9.22 14.39
C LYS A 140 4.04 8.13 13.45
N ILE A 141 4.69 7.93 12.31
CA ILE A 141 4.24 6.94 11.30
C ILE A 141 4.27 5.52 11.88
N PHE A 142 5.38 5.10 12.48
CA PHE A 142 5.48 3.75 13.04
C PHE A 142 4.57 3.56 14.27
N THR A 143 4.37 4.58 15.11
CA THR A 143 3.41 4.50 16.22
C THR A 143 2.00 4.30 15.68
N ALA A 144 1.58 5.07 14.68
CA ALA A 144 0.29 4.90 14.03
C ALA A 144 0.16 3.54 13.33
N ALA A 145 1.24 3.04 12.71
CA ALA A 145 1.26 1.72 12.08
C ALA A 145 1.02 0.59 13.08
N LYS A 146 1.66 0.67 14.25
CA LYS A 146 1.47 -0.28 15.36
C LYS A 146 0.03 -0.25 15.87
N THR A 147 -0.53 0.93 16.11
CA THR A 147 -1.93 1.10 16.54
C THR A 147 -2.92 0.64 15.46
N GLY A 148 -2.61 0.89 14.19
CA GLY A 148 -3.43 0.51 13.04
C GLY A 148 -3.39 -0.99 12.69
N GLY A 149 -2.52 -1.77 13.34
CA GLY A 149 -2.43 -3.22 13.17
C GLY A 149 -1.51 -3.69 12.04
N ILE A 150 -0.62 -2.82 11.53
CA ILE A 150 0.35 -3.17 10.50
C ILE A 150 1.40 -4.13 11.07
N LYS A 151 1.68 -5.21 10.32
CA LYS A 151 2.60 -6.27 10.75
C LYS A 151 3.91 -6.30 9.97
N ASN A 152 3.88 -5.88 8.70
CA ASN A 152 5.03 -5.99 7.80
C ASN A 152 5.51 -4.62 7.31
N TYR A 153 6.82 -4.42 7.29
CA TYR A 153 7.46 -3.18 6.84
C TYR A 153 8.52 -3.51 5.79
N PHE A 154 8.38 -2.96 4.58
CA PHE A 154 9.30 -3.24 3.48
C PHE A 154 10.04 -1.98 3.09
N VAL A 155 11.37 -1.98 3.11
CA VAL A 155 12.14 -0.83 2.62
C VAL A 155 12.21 -0.92 1.10
N GLU A 156 11.73 0.09 0.40
CA GLU A 156 11.69 0.14 -1.07
C GLU A 156 12.41 1.39 -1.57
N MET A 157 13.64 1.20 -2.06
CA MET A 157 14.49 2.25 -2.65
C MET A 157 15.73 1.62 -3.29
N ASP A 158 16.55 2.41 -3.96
CA ASP A 158 17.85 1.94 -4.44
C ASP A 158 18.77 1.48 -3.30
N LEU A 159 19.75 0.64 -3.64
CA LEU A 159 20.61 -0.03 -2.67
C LEU A 159 21.40 0.96 -1.79
N ASN A 160 21.80 2.12 -2.31
CA ASN A 160 22.60 3.08 -1.56
C ASN A 160 21.74 3.78 -0.51
N LEU A 161 20.54 4.24 -0.90
CA LEU A 161 19.58 4.81 0.05
C LEU A 161 19.11 3.77 1.08
N MET A 162 18.91 2.51 0.65
CA MET A 162 18.53 1.41 1.56
C MET A 162 19.60 1.21 2.64
N LYS A 163 20.88 1.10 2.24
CA LYS A 163 22.00 0.97 3.19
C LYS A 163 22.07 2.15 4.16
N ALA A 164 21.91 3.37 3.66
CA ALA A 164 21.91 4.59 4.48
C ALA A 164 20.73 4.65 5.46
N SER A 165 19.63 3.94 5.19
CA SER A 165 18.44 3.89 6.04
C SER A 165 18.59 2.94 7.24
N VAL A 166 19.43 1.91 7.13
CA VAL A 166 19.56 0.84 8.14
C VAL A 166 19.93 1.36 9.53
N PRO A 167 20.95 2.24 9.70
CA PRO A 167 21.33 2.71 11.03
C PRO A 167 20.19 3.45 11.73
N TYR A 168 19.42 4.26 11.00
CA TYR A 168 18.29 4.98 11.57
C TYR A 168 17.19 4.01 12.01
N LEU A 169 16.80 3.06 11.14
CA LEU A 169 15.76 2.07 11.41
C LEU A 169 16.10 1.17 12.60
N ARG A 170 17.36 0.75 12.75
CA ARG A 170 17.80 -0.08 13.89
C ARG A 170 17.77 0.64 15.24
N ASN A 171 17.91 1.96 15.23
CA ASN A 171 17.92 2.77 16.45
C ASN A 171 16.58 3.45 16.74
N LEU A 172 15.59 3.30 15.85
CA LEU A 172 14.28 3.91 16.02
C LEU A 172 13.50 3.17 17.12
N GLN A 173 13.06 3.91 18.14
CA GLN A 173 12.24 3.40 19.23
C GLN A 173 10.80 3.91 19.10
N VAL A 174 9.83 2.99 19.11
CA VAL A 174 8.40 3.21 18.82
C VAL A 174 7.50 2.27 19.64
#